data_AF-D1VUZ1-F1
#
_entry.id   AF-D1VUZ1-F1
#
_cell.length_a   1.000
_cell.length_b   1.000
_cell.length_c   1.000
_cell.angle_alpha   90.00
_cell.angle_beta   90.00
_cell.angle_gamma   90.00
#
_symmetry.space_group_name_H-M   'P 1'
#
loop_
_entity.id
_entity.type
_entity.pdbx_description
1 polymer ?
#
loop_
_entity_poly.entity_id
_entity_poly.type
_entity_poly.pdbx_seq_one_letter_code
_entity_poly.pdbx_strand_id
1 'polypeptide(L)'
;MKKLIVIFLSIFLIFIGVYADEDIQVVLEQPAVSSAKSGENLLYNLNIKLPKDYKKKYESFSVSVLMDGNLKVLSTDLVGAEVNPGKINLKTTENSKTSQNIISLNVDDISKIDKENLNLKINTKVRKEIKSGENLENSFVLSYQDRKGYTGSSQKNLESSTKAGNIELKIDDIYANSKTIKGKSEKNATIVLYKGKDELKRVKADKDGNFSIDVNPFSEGEKIRLYAYYEDDNVYVDYIVKGVDESYKTKDVKKSSEEVINSISNMKKISDYVAFAKGLPTAKATKEEEARLKAAIAGGEYLQVKKVVKDEDIGKVFNELQEAIKGVRKPYMVGSEGKFNPDKAMTRAEVCQVLSKIIMGNKTVSDFSSFKDVDQEKWYAGAVTAIESRKLISGYSDGTFRPEKEIKRSEFAMIIYNYLKLDESSESVKFSDVSNNHWAKKAIDTLVANKIMVGTDSKHFNPDGKLKRCQAAVIVNNILDRKVNKEFLKTYSKNPYKDLSDKHWAYYQILEVSGL
;
A
#
# COMPACT_ATOMS: atom_id res chain seq x y z
N MET A 1 -59.78 32.11 -23.24
CA MET A 1 -58.97 32.64 -24.37
C MET A 1 -57.74 33.31 -23.79
N LYS A 2 -56.55 33.00 -24.34
CA LYS A 2 -55.41 33.91 -24.60
C LYS A 2 -54.96 34.82 -23.42
N LYS A 3 -53.71 34.90 -22.99
CA LYS A 3 -52.42 34.72 -23.67
C LYS A 3 -51.31 35.24 -22.72
N LEU A 4 -50.15 34.56 -22.77
CA LEU A 4 -48.78 35.11 -22.82
C LEU A 4 -48.23 35.91 -21.61
N ILE A 5 -47.17 35.43 -20.93
CA ILE A 5 -45.72 35.54 -21.24
C ILE A 5 -45.13 36.89 -20.77
N VAL A 6 -44.37 36.89 -19.65
CA VAL A 6 -42.88 36.89 -19.53
C VAL A 6 -42.39 38.29 -19.16
N ILE A 7 -41.49 38.40 -18.16
CA ILE A 7 -40.14 38.96 -18.27
C ILE A 7 -39.48 39.09 -16.87
N PHE A 8 -38.37 38.35 -16.74
CA PHE A 8 -37.13 38.63 -16.03
C PHE A 8 -37.09 38.77 -14.50
N LEU A 9 -36.64 37.69 -13.85
CA LEU A 9 -35.54 37.81 -12.88
C LEU A 9 -34.50 36.73 -13.21
N SER A 10 -33.47 37.14 -13.95
CA SER A 10 -32.29 36.34 -14.27
C SER A 10 -31.17 36.74 -13.32
N ILE A 11 -30.23 35.80 -13.05
CA ILE A 11 -28.89 35.97 -12.44
C ILE A 11 -28.93 35.85 -10.89
N PHE A 12 -28.40 34.82 -10.21
CA PHE A 12 -27.38 33.82 -10.52
C PHE A 12 -27.61 32.60 -9.60
N LEU A 13 -28.01 31.45 -10.14
CA LEU A 13 -27.73 30.16 -9.51
C LEU A 13 -26.59 29.57 -10.34
N ILE A 14 -25.38 29.67 -9.82
CA ILE A 14 -24.22 28.96 -10.35
C ILE A 14 -24.56 27.47 -10.21
N PHE A 15 -25.04 26.86 -11.29
CA PHE A 15 -24.88 25.42 -11.47
C PHE A 15 -23.38 25.19 -11.59
N ILE A 16 -22.71 24.95 -10.46
CA ILE A 16 -21.46 24.21 -10.49
C ILE A 16 -21.89 22.79 -10.86
N GLY A 17 -21.91 22.51 -12.16
CA GLY A 17 -21.89 21.15 -12.64
C GLY A 17 -20.58 20.54 -12.16
N VAL A 18 -20.59 19.94 -10.97
CA VAL A 18 -19.58 18.97 -10.57
C VAL A 18 -19.88 17.74 -11.42
N TYR A 19 -19.39 17.75 -12.67
CA TYR A 19 -19.21 16.51 -13.40
C TYR A 19 -18.25 15.68 -12.55
N ALA A 20 -18.77 14.64 -11.89
CA ALA A 20 -17.92 13.62 -11.33
C ALA A 20 -17.12 13.02 -12.51
N ASP A 21 -15.80 13.16 -12.46
CA ASP A 21 -14.91 12.57 -13.46
C ASP A 21 -15.14 11.04 -13.48
N GLU A 22 -15.40 10.47 -14.66
CA GLU A 22 -15.49 9.01 -14.79
C GLU A 22 -14.11 8.40 -14.42
N ASP A 23 -14.13 7.33 -13.59
CA ASP A 23 -12.94 6.52 -13.28
C ASP A 23 -12.85 5.30 -14.21
N ILE A 24 -11.74 4.56 -14.17
CA ILE A 24 -11.61 3.28 -14.90
C ILE A 24 -12.70 2.32 -14.43
N GLN A 25 -13.52 1.85 -15.37
CA GLN A 25 -14.59 0.88 -15.10
C GLN A 25 -14.17 -0.50 -15.57
N VAL A 26 -14.39 -1.51 -14.72
CA VAL A 26 -14.08 -2.91 -15.02
C VAL A 26 -15.31 -3.76 -14.76
N VAL A 27 -15.69 -4.56 -15.76
CA VAL A 27 -16.81 -5.48 -15.71
C VAL A 27 -16.37 -6.83 -16.25
N LEU A 28 -16.46 -7.88 -15.43
CA LEU A 28 -16.29 -9.25 -15.87
C LEU A 28 -17.66 -9.81 -16.27
N GLU A 29 -17.87 -10.00 -17.57
CA GLU A 29 -19.00 -10.72 -18.12
C GLU A 29 -18.74 -12.22 -18.02
N GLN A 30 -19.66 -12.91 -17.35
CA GLN A 30 -19.60 -14.34 -17.10
C GLN A 30 -20.58 -15.07 -18.04
N PRO A 31 -20.20 -16.23 -18.61
CA PRO A 31 -21.10 -17.05 -19.37
C PRO A 31 -22.12 -17.68 -18.43
N ALA A 32 -23.27 -17.97 -19.01
CA ALA A 32 -24.36 -18.51 -18.27
C ALA A 32 -24.29 -20.02 -18.12
N VAL A 33 -24.17 -20.48 -16.89
CA VAL A 33 -24.16 -21.89 -16.53
C VAL A 33 -25.17 -22.19 -15.42
N SER A 34 -26.28 -22.85 -15.76
CA SER A 34 -27.18 -23.47 -14.77
C SER A 34 -26.62 -24.82 -14.30
N SER A 35 -25.87 -25.46 -15.19
CA SER A 35 -24.97 -26.58 -14.97
C SER A 35 -23.99 -26.58 -16.14
N ALA A 36 -22.78 -27.09 -15.93
CA ALA A 36 -21.80 -27.26 -17.00
C ALA A 36 -21.12 -28.60 -16.86
N LYS A 37 -20.97 -29.32 -17.98
CA LYS A 37 -20.35 -30.65 -17.95
C LYS A 37 -18.84 -30.54 -17.85
N SER A 38 -18.21 -31.54 -17.24
CA SER A 38 -16.75 -31.67 -17.33
C SER A 38 -16.32 -31.67 -18.79
N GLY A 39 -15.34 -30.84 -19.11
CA GLY A 39 -14.80 -30.67 -20.45
C GLY A 39 -15.47 -29.62 -21.32
N GLU A 40 -16.57 -29.01 -20.88
CA GLU A 40 -17.25 -27.92 -21.59
C GLU A 40 -16.41 -26.64 -21.58
N ASN A 41 -16.49 -25.87 -22.68
CA ASN A 41 -15.77 -24.60 -22.79
C ASN A 41 -16.67 -23.43 -22.38
N LEU A 42 -16.16 -22.55 -21.54
CA LEU A 42 -16.85 -21.34 -21.09
C LEU A 42 -16.01 -20.11 -21.46
N LEU A 43 -16.66 -19.13 -22.10
CA LEU A 43 -16.02 -17.89 -22.53
C LEU A 43 -16.39 -16.74 -21.58
N TYR A 44 -15.37 -16.07 -21.06
CA TYR A 44 -15.52 -14.89 -20.22
C TYR A 44 -14.94 -13.67 -20.94
N ASN A 45 -15.51 -12.50 -20.65
CA ASN A 45 -15.04 -11.22 -21.19
C ASN A 45 -14.81 -10.25 -20.03
N LEU A 46 -13.58 -9.79 -19.85
CA LEU A 46 -13.29 -8.69 -18.94
C LEU A 46 -13.27 -7.40 -19.75
N ASN A 47 -14.33 -6.61 -19.64
CA ASN A 47 -14.48 -5.32 -20.28
C ASN A 47 -13.91 -4.22 -19.39
N ILE A 48 -12.97 -3.45 -19.92
CA ILE A 48 -12.32 -2.33 -19.24
C ILE A 48 -12.62 -1.08 -20.05
N LYS A 49 -13.33 -0.13 -19.45
CA LYS A 49 -13.63 1.17 -20.06
C LYS A 49 -12.82 2.25 -19.34
N LEU A 50 -11.94 2.90 -20.09
CA LEU A 50 -11.14 4.02 -19.64
C LEU A 50 -11.94 5.32 -19.82
N PRO A 51 -11.82 6.30 -18.91
CA PRO A 51 -12.44 7.60 -19.09
C PRO A 51 -11.78 8.37 -20.24
N LYS A 52 -12.48 9.32 -20.87
CA LYS A 52 -12.00 10.00 -22.10
C LYS A 52 -10.62 10.67 -21.96
N ASP A 53 -10.27 11.11 -20.77
CA ASP A 53 -9.02 11.81 -20.46
C ASP A 53 -7.95 10.90 -19.81
N TYR A 54 -8.13 9.57 -19.86
CA TYR A 54 -7.31 8.60 -19.15
C TYR A 54 -5.79 8.77 -19.33
N LYS A 55 -5.32 9.17 -20.53
CA LYS A 55 -3.88 9.40 -20.79
C LYS A 55 -3.29 10.55 -19.95
N LYS A 56 -4.12 11.52 -19.56
CA LYS A 56 -3.75 12.65 -18.69
C LYS A 56 -3.95 12.31 -17.21
N LYS A 57 -4.94 11.47 -16.88
CA LYS A 57 -5.31 11.11 -15.51
C LYS A 57 -4.39 10.04 -14.93
N TYR A 58 -4.15 8.96 -15.67
CA TYR A 58 -3.42 7.79 -15.19
C TYR A 58 -2.01 7.69 -15.76
N GLU A 59 -1.12 7.07 -15.00
CA GLU A 59 0.23 6.66 -15.43
C GLU A 59 0.22 5.18 -15.82
N SER A 60 -0.37 4.35 -14.94
CA SER A 60 -0.45 2.90 -15.10
C SER A 60 -1.71 2.34 -14.44
N PHE A 61 -2.12 1.14 -14.86
CA PHE A 61 -3.11 0.35 -14.14
C PHE A 61 -2.87 -1.15 -14.30
N SER A 62 -3.39 -1.94 -13.38
CA SER A 62 -3.40 -3.39 -13.50
C SER A 62 -4.77 -3.96 -13.14
N VAL A 63 -5.17 -5.00 -13.87
CA VAL A 63 -6.34 -5.81 -13.53
C VAL A 63 -5.91 -7.26 -13.40
N SER A 64 -6.19 -7.86 -12.25
CA SER A 64 -5.98 -9.29 -12.03
C SER A 64 -7.32 -9.98 -11.86
N VAL A 65 -7.57 -10.99 -12.69
CA VAL A 65 -8.76 -11.86 -12.64
C VAL A 65 -8.38 -13.19 -12.05
N LEU A 66 -9.14 -13.59 -11.04
CA LEU A 66 -9.08 -14.87 -10.39
C LEU A 66 -10.24 -15.73 -10.89
N MET A 67 -9.90 -16.77 -11.68
CA MET A 67 -10.88 -17.75 -12.16
C MET A 67 -11.12 -18.84 -11.12
N ASP A 68 -12.36 -19.34 -11.02
CA ASP A 68 -12.77 -20.44 -10.15
C ASP A 68 -11.88 -21.70 -10.29
N GLY A 69 -11.75 -22.50 -9.21
CA GLY A 69 -10.87 -23.68 -9.18
C GLY A 69 -11.36 -24.81 -10.10
N ASN A 70 -12.63 -24.77 -10.48
CA ASN A 70 -13.23 -25.69 -11.42
C ASN A 70 -13.05 -25.26 -12.88
N LEU A 71 -12.44 -24.11 -13.15
CA LEU A 71 -12.13 -23.62 -14.49
C LEU A 71 -10.64 -23.74 -14.77
N LYS A 72 -10.30 -24.30 -15.93
CA LYS A 72 -8.96 -24.26 -16.51
C LYS A 72 -8.92 -23.21 -17.61
N VAL A 73 -8.05 -22.22 -17.51
CA VAL A 73 -7.83 -21.26 -18.61
C VAL A 73 -7.05 -21.92 -19.73
N LEU A 74 -7.59 -21.86 -20.95
CA LEU A 74 -6.99 -22.39 -22.17
C LEU A 74 -6.19 -21.32 -22.92
N SER A 75 -6.78 -20.14 -23.09
CA SER A 75 -6.16 -19.00 -23.76
C SER A 75 -6.71 -17.68 -23.25
N THR A 76 -5.93 -16.62 -23.45
CA THR A 76 -6.29 -15.25 -23.09
C THR A 76 -5.86 -14.30 -24.19
N ASP A 77 -6.80 -13.50 -24.70
CA ASP A 77 -6.55 -12.59 -25.82
C ASP A 77 -7.01 -11.17 -25.46
N LEU A 78 -6.10 -10.21 -25.55
CA LEU A 78 -6.42 -8.80 -25.34
C LEU A 78 -6.86 -8.16 -26.66
N VAL A 79 -8.07 -7.60 -26.67
CA VAL A 79 -8.61 -6.81 -27.77
C VAL A 79 -8.63 -5.34 -27.35
N GLY A 80 -8.14 -4.47 -28.25
CA GLY A 80 -8.12 -3.02 -28.03
C GLY A 80 -6.75 -2.44 -27.70
N ALA A 81 -5.76 -3.30 -27.43
CA ALA A 81 -4.35 -2.92 -27.33
C ALA A 81 -3.44 -4.11 -27.68
N GLU A 82 -2.21 -3.82 -28.08
CA GLU A 82 -1.21 -4.84 -28.40
C GLU A 82 -0.34 -5.13 -27.17
N VAL A 83 -0.23 -6.42 -26.81
CA VAL A 83 0.62 -6.88 -25.70
C VAL A 83 2.08 -6.71 -26.09
N ASN A 84 2.81 -5.92 -25.28
CA ASN A 84 4.20 -5.53 -25.55
C ASN A 84 5.00 -5.62 -24.24
N PRO A 85 6.04 -6.48 -24.16
CA PRO A 85 6.82 -6.67 -22.95
C PRO A 85 7.35 -5.35 -22.37
N GLY A 86 7.12 -5.15 -21.06
CA GLY A 86 7.55 -3.95 -20.33
C GLY A 86 6.67 -2.70 -20.52
N LYS A 87 5.56 -2.81 -21.28
CA LYS A 87 4.58 -1.72 -21.44
C LYS A 87 3.15 -2.19 -21.18
N ILE A 88 2.75 -3.28 -21.85
CA ILE A 88 1.46 -3.94 -21.65
C ILE A 88 1.74 -5.43 -21.54
N ASN A 89 1.63 -5.97 -20.34
CA ASN A 89 1.95 -7.35 -20.04
C ASN A 89 0.66 -8.11 -19.72
N LEU A 90 0.39 -9.19 -20.44
CA LEU A 90 -0.68 -10.13 -20.13
C LEU A 90 -0.08 -11.47 -19.72
N LYS A 91 -0.41 -11.94 -18.52
CA LYS A 91 0.13 -13.19 -17.98
C LYS A 91 -0.96 -14.04 -17.36
N THR A 92 -1.00 -15.31 -17.74
CA THR A 92 -1.82 -16.32 -17.08
C THR A 92 -0.93 -17.24 -16.25
N THR A 93 -1.33 -17.47 -15.00
CA THR A 93 -0.65 -18.41 -14.09
C THR A 93 -1.65 -19.39 -13.53
N GLU A 94 -1.27 -20.65 -13.37
CA GLU A 94 -2.09 -21.69 -12.74
C GLU A 94 -1.49 -22.01 -11.36
N ASN A 95 -2.32 -22.03 -10.32
CA ASN A 95 -1.87 -22.48 -9.01
C ASN A 95 -1.87 -24.02 -8.97
N SER A 96 -0.71 -24.64 -8.84
CA SER A 96 -0.56 -26.10 -8.83
C SER A 96 -1.28 -26.82 -7.68
N LYS A 97 -1.65 -26.11 -6.60
CA LYS A 97 -2.35 -26.69 -5.44
C LYS A 97 -3.86 -26.55 -5.50
N THR A 98 -4.37 -25.44 -6.03
CA THR A 98 -5.82 -25.18 -6.13
C THR A 98 -6.36 -25.35 -7.55
N SER A 99 -5.47 -25.61 -8.53
CA SER A 99 -5.73 -25.64 -9.97
C SER A 99 -6.24 -24.31 -10.54
N GLN A 100 -6.39 -23.31 -9.72
CA GLN A 100 -7.16 -22.12 -10.02
C GLN A 100 -6.28 -21.14 -10.81
N ASN A 101 -6.75 -20.58 -11.92
CA ASN A 101 -5.96 -19.68 -12.78
C ASN A 101 -6.05 -18.21 -12.35
N ILE A 102 -4.95 -17.45 -12.47
CA ILE A 102 -4.93 -15.98 -12.33
C ILE A 102 -4.49 -15.39 -13.66
N ILE A 103 -5.20 -14.38 -14.14
CA ILE A 103 -4.89 -13.66 -15.37
C ILE A 103 -4.61 -12.21 -14.97
N SER A 104 -3.39 -11.74 -15.22
CA SER A 104 -2.95 -10.39 -14.88
C SER A 104 -2.67 -9.60 -16.15
N LEU A 105 -3.42 -8.52 -16.34
CA LEU A 105 -3.15 -7.48 -17.32
C LEU A 105 -2.49 -6.30 -16.60
N ASN A 106 -1.22 -6.03 -16.87
CA ASN A 106 -0.50 -4.88 -16.37
C ASN A 106 -0.25 -3.90 -17.52
N VAL A 107 -0.76 -2.68 -17.39
CA VAL A 107 -0.51 -1.57 -18.30
C VAL A 107 0.43 -0.60 -17.59
N ASP A 108 1.72 -0.81 -17.79
CA ASP A 108 2.81 -0.02 -17.19
C ASP A 108 3.01 1.33 -17.91
N ASP A 109 2.61 1.40 -19.18
CA ASP A 109 2.65 2.63 -20.00
C ASP A 109 1.29 2.86 -20.66
N ILE A 110 0.45 3.71 -20.03
CA ILE A 110 -0.89 4.04 -20.53
C ILE A 110 -0.88 4.67 -21.94
N SER A 111 0.25 5.24 -22.37
CA SER A 111 0.34 5.91 -23.67
C SER A 111 0.19 4.93 -24.84
N LYS A 112 0.42 3.63 -24.59
CA LYS A 112 0.31 2.53 -25.55
C LYS A 112 -1.10 1.96 -25.69
N ILE A 113 -2.06 2.49 -24.96
CA ILE A 113 -3.47 2.21 -25.18
C ILE A 113 -4.00 3.21 -26.21
N ASP A 114 -4.59 2.71 -27.29
CA ASP A 114 -5.12 3.55 -28.37
C ASP A 114 -6.66 3.64 -28.36
N LYS A 115 -7.32 2.72 -27.64
CA LYS A 115 -8.79 2.67 -27.54
C LYS A 115 -9.21 2.78 -26.07
N GLU A 116 -10.30 3.51 -25.83
CA GLU A 116 -10.89 3.66 -24.49
C GLU A 116 -11.47 2.35 -23.95
N ASN A 117 -11.88 1.44 -24.85
CA ASN A 117 -12.44 0.15 -24.47
C ASN A 117 -11.44 -0.96 -24.77
N LEU A 118 -11.10 -1.71 -23.73
CA LEU A 118 -10.31 -2.93 -23.81
C LEU A 118 -11.20 -4.10 -23.42
N ASN A 119 -10.98 -5.23 -24.07
CA ASN A 119 -11.69 -6.47 -23.79
C ASN A 119 -10.66 -7.60 -23.69
N LEU A 120 -10.55 -8.21 -22.52
CA LEU A 120 -9.74 -9.40 -22.32
C LEU A 120 -10.65 -10.62 -22.42
N LYS A 121 -10.50 -11.37 -23.51
CA LYS A 121 -11.20 -12.63 -23.75
C LYS A 121 -10.49 -13.75 -23.01
N ILE A 122 -11.25 -14.54 -22.26
CA ILE A 122 -10.72 -15.61 -21.44
C ILE A 122 -11.47 -16.88 -21.80
N ASN A 123 -10.79 -17.78 -22.52
CA ASN A 123 -11.34 -19.07 -22.88
C ASN A 123 -11.00 -20.10 -21.80
N THR A 124 -12.01 -20.78 -21.27
CA THR A 124 -11.83 -21.74 -20.18
C THR A 124 -12.45 -23.10 -20.50
N LYS A 125 -12.03 -24.11 -19.75
CA LYS A 125 -12.57 -25.47 -19.78
C LYS A 125 -12.97 -25.90 -18.37
N VAL A 126 -14.17 -26.42 -18.23
CA VAL A 126 -14.71 -26.92 -16.95
C VAL A 126 -14.00 -28.22 -16.58
N ARG A 127 -13.44 -28.30 -15.37
CA ARG A 127 -12.71 -29.48 -14.89
C ARG A 127 -13.66 -30.57 -14.39
N LYS A 128 -14.59 -30.22 -13.52
CA LYS A 128 -15.60 -31.10 -12.91
C LYS A 128 -16.98 -30.53 -13.20
N GLU A 129 -17.97 -31.42 -13.30
CA GLU A 129 -19.35 -31.02 -13.50
C GLU A 129 -19.80 -30.00 -12.45
N ILE A 130 -20.38 -28.89 -12.91
CA ILE A 130 -20.98 -27.85 -12.06
C ILE A 130 -22.46 -28.20 -11.92
N LYS A 131 -22.90 -28.48 -10.70
CA LYS A 131 -24.29 -28.86 -10.44
C LYS A 131 -25.19 -27.63 -10.33
N SER A 132 -26.49 -27.83 -10.57
CA SER A 132 -27.50 -26.80 -10.36
C SER A 132 -27.46 -26.28 -8.92
N GLY A 133 -27.17 -24.99 -8.75
CA GLY A 133 -27.00 -24.31 -7.46
C GLY A 133 -25.56 -24.21 -6.95
N GLU A 134 -24.57 -24.75 -7.67
CA GLU A 134 -23.16 -24.45 -7.43
C GLU A 134 -22.76 -23.19 -8.22
N ASN A 135 -22.21 -22.20 -7.52
CA ASN A 135 -21.75 -20.96 -8.13
C ASN A 135 -20.26 -21.08 -8.49
N LEU A 136 -19.90 -20.57 -9.67
CA LEU A 136 -18.50 -20.30 -10.00
C LEU A 136 -18.10 -18.98 -9.34
N GLU A 137 -17.05 -19.02 -8.54
CA GLU A 137 -16.56 -17.87 -7.79
C GLU A 137 -15.38 -17.25 -8.54
N ASN A 138 -15.69 -16.32 -9.44
CA ASN A 138 -14.69 -15.51 -10.11
C ASN A 138 -14.58 -14.14 -9.42
N SER A 139 -13.38 -13.57 -9.38
CA SER A 139 -13.17 -12.24 -8.82
C SER A 139 -12.15 -11.45 -9.61
N PHE A 140 -12.16 -10.13 -9.46
CA PHE A 140 -11.12 -9.29 -10.02
C PHE A 140 -10.72 -8.15 -9.08
N VAL A 141 -9.50 -7.68 -9.26
CA VAL A 141 -8.96 -6.50 -8.58
C VAL A 141 -8.43 -5.55 -9.64
N LEU A 142 -8.87 -4.29 -9.57
CA LEU A 142 -8.30 -3.17 -10.30
C LEU A 142 -7.38 -2.39 -9.36
N SER A 143 -6.16 -2.09 -9.81
CA SER A 143 -5.25 -1.15 -9.19
C SER A 143 -4.82 -0.11 -10.22
N TYR A 144 -4.66 1.14 -9.82
CA TYR A 144 -4.16 2.19 -10.70
C TYR A 144 -3.24 3.16 -9.97
N GLN A 145 -2.38 3.81 -10.74
CA GLN A 145 -1.59 4.95 -10.32
C GLN A 145 -1.95 6.15 -11.20
N ASP A 146 -2.36 7.24 -10.57
CA ASP A 146 -2.58 8.50 -11.26
C ASP A 146 -1.26 9.25 -11.51
N ARG A 147 -1.26 10.22 -12.42
CA ARG A 147 -0.04 11.02 -12.71
C ARG A 147 0.38 11.95 -11.57
N LYS A 148 -0.43 12.08 -10.52
CA LYS A 148 -0.10 12.84 -9.30
C LYS A 148 0.53 11.93 -8.23
N GLY A 149 0.73 10.64 -8.53
CA GLY A 149 1.32 9.65 -7.64
C GLY A 149 0.34 9.05 -6.62
N TYR A 150 -0.96 9.33 -6.74
CA TYR A 150 -1.99 8.67 -5.94
C TYR A 150 -2.25 7.27 -6.47
N THR A 151 -2.32 6.30 -5.56
CA THR A 151 -2.65 4.91 -5.87
C THR A 151 -4.02 4.55 -5.31
N GLY A 152 -4.85 3.92 -6.14
CA GLY A 152 -6.18 3.45 -5.75
C GLY A 152 -6.34 1.97 -6.11
N SER A 153 -7.11 1.25 -5.31
CA SER A 153 -7.50 -0.13 -5.60
C SER A 153 -9.00 -0.34 -5.35
N SER A 154 -9.62 -1.14 -6.21
CA SER A 154 -11.02 -1.56 -6.07
C SER A 154 -11.09 -3.07 -6.27
N GLN A 155 -11.61 -3.77 -5.27
CA GLN A 155 -11.89 -5.20 -5.33
C GLN A 155 -13.39 -5.40 -5.48
N LYS A 156 -13.80 -6.23 -6.45
CA LYS A 156 -15.20 -6.61 -6.61
C LYS A 156 -15.31 -8.14 -6.70
N ASN A 157 -16.00 -8.73 -5.73
CA ASN A 157 -16.41 -10.13 -5.78
C ASN A 157 -17.66 -10.22 -6.68
N LEU A 158 -17.68 -11.19 -7.59
CA LEU A 158 -18.83 -11.42 -8.47
C LEU A 158 -19.32 -12.85 -8.26
N GLU A 159 -20.46 -12.99 -7.58
CA GLU A 159 -21.20 -14.24 -7.56
C GLU A 159 -21.96 -14.39 -8.89
N SER A 160 -21.81 -15.51 -9.57
CA SER A 160 -22.50 -15.79 -10.83
C SER A 160 -24.01 -15.92 -10.60
N SER A 161 -24.81 -15.06 -11.25
CA SER A 161 -26.22 -15.36 -11.58
C SER A 161 -26.34 -15.45 -13.10
N THR A 162 -26.98 -16.53 -13.53
CA THR A 162 -26.93 -17.12 -14.87
C THR A 162 -27.72 -16.33 -15.92
N LYS A 163 -27.38 -16.49 -17.21
CA LYS A 163 -28.39 -16.34 -18.29
C LYS A 163 -28.11 -17.07 -19.61
N ALA A 164 -28.62 -18.30 -19.75
CA ALA A 164 -28.55 -19.05 -21.02
C ALA A 164 -29.86 -18.78 -21.78
N GLY A 165 -29.76 -18.36 -23.04
CA GLY A 165 -30.91 -18.13 -23.92
C GLY A 165 -31.22 -16.65 -24.16
N ASN A 166 -31.94 -16.39 -25.27
CA ASN A 166 -32.33 -15.06 -25.77
C ASN A 166 -33.38 -14.34 -24.90
N ILE A 167 -33.63 -14.80 -23.66
CA ILE A 167 -34.61 -14.24 -22.73
C ILE A 167 -33.91 -13.73 -21.48
N GLU A 168 -34.00 -12.43 -21.21
CA GLU A 168 -33.62 -11.86 -19.92
C GLU A 168 -34.57 -12.27 -18.80
N LEU A 169 -34.04 -12.74 -17.66
CA LEU A 169 -34.77 -12.78 -16.39
C LEU A 169 -33.84 -12.31 -15.26
N LYS A 170 -34.13 -11.15 -14.71
CA LYS A 170 -33.47 -10.55 -13.54
C LYS A 170 -34.51 -10.35 -12.46
N ILE A 171 -34.20 -10.72 -11.22
CA ILE A 171 -35.07 -10.52 -10.06
C ILE A 171 -34.34 -9.66 -9.03
N ASP A 172 -35.09 -8.80 -8.37
CA ASP A 172 -34.61 -8.10 -7.18
C ASP A 172 -34.47 -9.09 -6.01
N ASP A 173 -33.73 -8.69 -4.98
CA ASP A 173 -33.58 -9.51 -3.79
C ASP A 173 -34.93 -9.77 -3.10
N ILE A 174 -35.20 -11.04 -2.77
CA ILE A 174 -36.41 -11.48 -2.07
C ILE A 174 -36.04 -11.85 -0.63
N TYR A 175 -36.66 -11.17 0.32
CA TYR A 175 -36.48 -11.35 1.77
C TYR A 175 -37.72 -12.01 2.40
N ALA A 176 -37.57 -12.61 3.58
CA ALA A 176 -38.64 -13.34 4.27
C ALA A 176 -39.89 -12.47 4.55
N ASN A 177 -39.73 -11.15 4.72
CA ASN A 177 -40.82 -10.18 4.86
C ASN A 177 -41.32 -9.58 3.54
N SER A 178 -40.81 -10.03 2.38
CA SER A 178 -41.20 -9.49 1.08
C SER A 178 -42.65 -9.83 0.78
N LYS A 179 -43.43 -8.79 0.49
CA LYS A 179 -44.83 -8.92 0.03
C LYS A 179 -44.95 -8.95 -1.48
N THR A 180 -43.89 -8.56 -2.18
CA THR A 180 -43.83 -8.52 -3.64
C THR A 180 -42.47 -8.98 -4.11
N ILE A 181 -42.42 -9.79 -5.17
CA ILE A 181 -41.22 -10.06 -5.96
C ILE A 181 -41.23 -9.11 -7.15
N LYS A 182 -40.11 -8.49 -7.47
CA LYS A 182 -39.96 -7.58 -8.61
C LYS A 182 -38.78 -8.02 -9.46
N GLY A 183 -38.80 -7.64 -10.73
CA GLY A 183 -37.72 -7.96 -11.65
C GLY A 183 -37.96 -7.44 -13.05
N LYS A 184 -37.05 -7.80 -13.94
CA LYS A 184 -37.11 -7.51 -15.37
C LYS A 184 -36.98 -8.78 -16.21
N SER A 185 -37.73 -8.82 -17.30
CA SER A 185 -37.65 -9.85 -18.33
C SER A 185 -37.94 -9.25 -19.71
N GLU A 186 -38.05 -10.09 -20.74
CA GLU A 186 -38.49 -9.63 -22.07
C GLU A 186 -39.89 -9.02 -22.01
N LYS A 187 -40.17 -8.08 -22.90
CA LYS A 187 -41.44 -7.38 -22.95
C LYS A 187 -42.58 -8.37 -23.17
N ASN A 188 -43.61 -8.34 -22.33
CA ASN A 188 -44.73 -9.29 -22.35
C ASN A 188 -44.37 -10.76 -22.02
N ALA A 189 -43.16 -11.05 -21.55
CA ALA A 189 -42.81 -12.38 -21.06
C ALA A 189 -43.76 -12.81 -19.92
N THR A 190 -44.12 -14.09 -19.91
CA THR A 190 -44.94 -14.67 -18.85
C THR A 190 -44.03 -15.16 -17.73
N ILE A 191 -44.20 -14.60 -16.52
CA ILE A 191 -43.40 -14.96 -15.35
C ILE A 191 -44.23 -15.87 -14.44
N VAL A 192 -43.68 -17.02 -14.06
CA VAL A 192 -44.36 -18.02 -13.24
C VAL A 192 -43.52 -18.36 -12.01
N LEU A 193 -44.09 -18.19 -10.83
CA LEU A 193 -43.47 -18.50 -9.55
C LEU A 193 -43.91 -19.87 -9.05
N TYR A 194 -42.95 -20.72 -8.71
CA TYR A 194 -43.14 -22.03 -8.12
C TYR A 194 -42.52 -22.13 -6.73
N LYS A 195 -43.13 -22.96 -5.89
CA LYS A 195 -42.53 -23.50 -4.67
C LYS A 195 -42.57 -25.03 -4.74
N GLY A 196 -41.41 -25.65 -4.88
CA GLY A 196 -41.34 -27.09 -5.17
C GLY A 196 -42.01 -27.40 -6.51
N LYS A 197 -43.12 -28.14 -6.48
CA LYS A 197 -43.92 -28.47 -7.68
C LYS A 197 -45.17 -27.60 -7.84
N ASP A 198 -45.50 -26.79 -6.84
CA ASP A 198 -46.75 -26.02 -6.80
C ASP A 198 -46.54 -24.66 -7.48
N GLU A 199 -47.36 -24.35 -8.49
CA GLU A 199 -47.43 -23.01 -9.09
C GLU A 199 -48.14 -22.08 -8.13
N LEU A 200 -47.43 -21.06 -7.63
CA LEU A 200 -47.98 -20.09 -6.69
C LEU A 200 -48.69 -18.94 -7.41
N LYS A 201 -48.07 -18.39 -8.45
CA LYS A 201 -48.61 -17.23 -9.16
C LYS A 201 -47.98 -17.05 -10.54
N ARG A 202 -48.74 -16.43 -11.44
CA ARG A 202 -48.35 -16.13 -12.82
C ARG A 202 -48.67 -14.68 -13.16
N VAL A 203 -47.73 -13.95 -13.75
CA VAL A 203 -47.89 -12.56 -14.19
C VAL A 203 -47.26 -12.35 -15.57
N LYS A 204 -47.49 -11.19 -16.18
CA LYS A 204 -46.77 -10.76 -17.39
C LYS A 204 -45.88 -9.57 -17.11
N ALA A 205 -44.71 -9.55 -17.74
CA ALA A 205 -43.87 -8.37 -17.80
C ALA A 205 -44.52 -7.27 -18.64
N ASP A 206 -44.33 -6.02 -18.24
CA ASP A 206 -44.90 -4.85 -18.91
C ASP A 206 -44.16 -4.52 -20.24
N LYS A 207 -44.52 -3.38 -20.83
CA LYS A 207 -43.96 -2.90 -22.10
C LYS A 207 -42.48 -2.49 -22.01
N ASP A 208 -41.97 -2.33 -20.80
CA ASP A 208 -40.57 -2.02 -20.48
C ASP A 208 -39.83 -3.24 -19.90
N GLY A 209 -40.52 -4.40 -19.84
CA GLY A 209 -39.98 -5.65 -19.33
C GLY A 209 -40.06 -5.80 -17.82
N ASN A 210 -40.63 -4.85 -17.05
CA ASN A 210 -40.73 -4.99 -15.60
C ASN A 210 -41.88 -5.92 -15.22
N PHE A 211 -41.71 -6.70 -14.16
CA PHE A 211 -42.80 -7.48 -13.58
C PHE A 211 -42.84 -7.32 -12.05
N SER A 212 -44.02 -7.57 -11.47
CA SER A 212 -44.19 -7.66 -10.03
C SER A 212 -45.20 -8.75 -9.68
N ILE A 213 -44.89 -9.56 -8.66
CA ILE A 213 -45.72 -10.68 -8.18
C ILE A 213 -45.99 -10.44 -6.69
N ASP A 214 -47.24 -10.22 -6.29
CA ASP A 214 -47.57 -10.20 -4.86
C ASP A 214 -47.55 -11.62 -4.31
N VAL A 215 -46.86 -11.79 -3.19
CA VAL A 215 -46.63 -13.07 -2.52
C VAL A 215 -46.94 -12.95 -1.04
N ASN A 216 -47.32 -14.06 -0.43
CA ASN A 216 -47.27 -14.16 1.03
C ASN A 216 -45.80 -14.27 1.47
N PRO A 217 -45.43 -13.72 2.65
CA PRO A 217 -44.10 -13.85 3.22
C PRO A 217 -43.61 -15.31 3.20
N PHE A 218 -42.39 -15.51 2.71
CA PHE A 218 -41.72 -16.80 2.71
C PHE A 218 -40.86 -16.96 3.96
N SER A 219 -40.50 -18.19 4.31
CA SER A 219 -39.51 -18.45 5.36
C SER A 219 -38.10 -18.13 4.86
N GLU A 220 -37.20 -17.71 5.74
CA GLU A 220 -35.78 -17.62 5.40
C GLU A 220 -35.23 -18.99 4.97
N GLY A 221 -34.39 -19.02 3.93
CA GLY A 221 -33.82 -20.25 3.37
C GLY A 221 -34.79 -21.04 2.48
N GLU A 222 -36.02 -20.55 2.31
CA GLU A 222 -37.02 -21.22 1.50
C GLU A 222 -36.67 -21.13 0.00
N LYS A 223 -36.74 -22.27 -0.69
CA LYS A 223 -36.41 -22.38 -2.10
C LYS A 223 -37.64 -22.13 -2.97
N ILE A 224 -37.54 -21.15 -3.85
CA ILE A 224 -38.56 -20.82 -4.85
C ILE A 224 -37.92 -20.79 -6.24
N ARG A 225 -38.73 -20.94 -7.28
CA ARG A 225 -38.28 -20.91 -8.67
C ARG A 225 -39.14 -19.95 -9.47
N LEU A 226 -38.53 -19.04 -10.22
CA LEU A 226 -39.23 -18.20 -11.19
C LEU A 226 -38.87 -18.64 -12.60
N TYR A 227 -39.86 -18.93 -13.42
CA TYR A 227 -39.72 -19.09 -14.86
C TYR A 227 -40.09 -17.79 -15.56
N ALA A 228 -39.39 -17.47 -16.65
CA ALA A 228 -39.84 -16.53 -17.67
C ALA A 228 -40.01 -17.29 -18.99
N TYR A 229 -41.20 -17.21 -19.55
CA TYR A 229 -41.55 -17.76 -20.85
C TYR A 229 -41.74 -16.61 -21.84
N TYR A 230 -41.05 -16.65 -22.96
CA TYR A 230 -41.22 -15.67 -24.04
C TYR A 230 -41.10 -16.41 -25.38
N GLU A 231 -42.15 -16.34 -26.20
CA GLU A 231 -42.29 -17.16 -27.41
C GLU A 231 -42.11 -18.65 -27.09
N ASP A 232 -41.21 -19.35 -27.79
CA ASP A 232 -40.93 -20.79 -27.60
C ASP A 232 -39.79 -21.04 -26.58
N ASP A 233 -39.13 -19.98 -26.12
CA ASP A 233 -38.02 -20.06 -25.19
C ASP A 233 -38.49 -19.89 -23.74
N ASN A 234 -37.75 -20.49 -22.81
CA ASN A 234 -37.92 -20.22 -21.39
C ASN A 234 -36.60 -20.24 -20.64
N VAL A 235 -36.55 -19.46 -19.57
CA VAL A 235 -35.45 -19.44 -18.59
C VAL A 235 -36.03 -19.53 -17.20
N TYR A 236 -35.25 -20.01 -16.24
CA TYR A 236 -35.66 -20.00 -14.85
C TYR A 236 -34.53 -19.59 -13.92
N VAL A 237 -34.91 -19.07 -12.76
CA VAL A 237 -34.03 -18.73 -11.64
C VAL A 237 -34.52 -19.49 -10.42
N ASP A 238 -33.67 -20.33 -9.85
CA ASP A 238 -33.83 -20.81 -8.49
C ASP A 238 -33.35 -19.73 -7.52
N TYR A 239 -34.17 -19.41 -6.53
CA TYR A 239 -33.87 -18.36 -5.56
C TYR A 239 -34.11 -18.87 -4.13
N ILE A 240 -33.17 -18.54 -3.24
CA ILE A 240 -33.27 -18.84 -1.81
C ILE A 240 -33.67 -17.54 -1.10
N VAL A 241 -34.83 -17.55 -0.46
CA VAL A 241 -35.37 -16.39 0.26
C VAL A 241 -34.41 -15.97 1.37
N LYS A 242 -34.02 -14.69 1.37
CA LYS A 242 -33.10 -14.08 2.34
C LYS A 242 -33.83 -13.78 3.66
N GLY A 243 -33.11 -13.62 4.77
CA GLY A 243 -33.70 -13.22 6.06
C GLY A 243 -34.45 -11.88 5.99
N VAL A 244 -35.26 -11.53 6.98
CA VAL A 244 -36.09 -10.29 6.99
C VAL A 244 -35.23 -9.05 6.71
N ASP A 245 -35.69 -8.19 5.78
CA ASP A 245 -35.08 -6.89 5.51
C ASP A 245 -35.34 -5.93 6.68
N GLU A 246 -34.49 -5.99 7.70
CA GLU A 246 -34.34 -4.95 8.70
C GLU A 246 -33.36 -3.92 8.16
N SER A 247 -33.89 -2.77 7.73
CA SER A 247 -33.08 -1.63 7.33
C SER A 247 -32.00 -1.34 8.39
N TYR A 248 -30.75 -1.65 8.00
CA TYR A 248 -29.45 -1.51 8.66
C TYR A 248 -29.15 -2.41 9.87
N LYS A 249 -28.42 -3.52 9.59
CA LYS A 249 -27.23 -3.98 10.34
C LYS A 249 -26.46 -5.07 9.58
N THR A 250 -25.19 -4.81 9.29
CA THR A 250 -24.17 -5.79 8.85
C THR A 250 -24.09 -7.00 9.80
N LYS A 251 -24.04 -8.24 9.27
CA LYS A 251 -23.49 -9.48 9.88
C LYS A 251 -23.37 -10.58 8.80
N ASP A 252 -22.20 -10.80 8.19
CA ASP A 252 -21.13 -11.76 8.58
C ASP A 252 -21.46 -13.25 8.36
N VAL A 253 -20.91 -13.83 7.28
CA VAL A 253 -20.50 -15.24 7.26
C VAL A 253 -19.31 -15.37 8.21
N LYS A 254 -19.47 -16.20 9.24
CA LYS A 254 -18.48 -16.50 10.29
C LYS A 254 -17.14 -17.02 9.70
N LYS A 255 -16.25 -16.13 9.32
CA LYS A 255 -15.06 -15.87 10.13
C LYS A 255 -15.43 -14.74 11.09
N SER A 256 -14.92 -14.72 12.30
CA SER A 256 -15.23 -13.59 13.20
C SER A 256 -14.88 -12.28 12.47
N SER A 257 -15.69 -11.23 12.66
CA SER A 257 -15.43 -9.90 12.10
C SER A 257 -13.99 -9.44 12.39
N GLU A 258 -13.44 -9.88 13.52
CA GLU A 258 -12.03 -9.71 13.90
C GLU A 258 -11.04 -10.41 12.97
N GLU A 259 -11.27 -11.66 12.54
CA GLU A 259 -10.33 -12.39 11.65
C GLU A 259 -10.22 -11.76 10.25
N VAL A 260 -11.33 -11.29 9.67
CA VAL A 260 -11.32 -10.64 8.35
C VAL A 260 -10.71 -9.24 8.42
N ILE A 261 -11.05 -8.47 9.46
CA ILE A 261 -10.41 -7.17 9.74
C ILE A 261 -8.91 -7.35 10.01
N ASN A 262 -8.51 -8.41 10.72
CA ASN A 262 -7.12 -8.73 10.98
C ASN A 262 -6.37 -9.11 9.69
N SER A 263 -6.93 -9.93 8.79
CA SER A 263 -6.25 -10.27 7.54
C SER A 263 -6.10 -9.06 6.60
N ILE A 264 -7.09 -8.17 6.50
CA ILE A 264 -7.01 -6.93 5.71
C ILE A 264 -5.99 -5.96 6.32
N SER A 265 -6.03 -5.79 7.65
CA SER A 265 -5.06 -4.99 8.41
C SER A 265 -3.63 -5.52 8.25
N ASN A 266 -3.46 -6.85 8.29
CA ASN A 266 -2.18 -7.52 8.13
C ASN A 266 -1.63 -7.38 6.70
N MET A 267 -2.47 -7.42 5.67
CA MET A 267 -2.03 -7.19 4.29
C MET A 267 -1.68 -5.71 4.03
N LYS A 268 -2.44 -4.77 4.61
CA LYS A 268 -2.04 -3.35 4.62
C LYS A 268 -0.68 -3.17 5.30
N LYS A 269 -0.47 -3.83 6.45
CA LYS A 269 0.80 -3.82 7.16
C LYS A 269 1.96 -4.36 6.32
N ILE A 270 1.76 -5.44 5.58
CA ILE A 270 2.77 -5.95 4.62
C ILE A 270 3.06 -4.89 3.55
N SER A 271 2.03 -4.24 2.99
CA SER A 271 2.20 -3.16 2.01
C SER A 271 3.03 -2.00 2.54
N ASP A 272 2.69 -1.52 3.74
CA ASP A 272 3.39 -0.40 4.37
C ASP A 272 4.86 -0.75 4.68
N TYR A 273 5.14 -1.99 5.13
CA TYR A 273 6.51 -2.46 5.37
C TYR A 273 7.32 -2.65 4.09
N VAL A 274 6.71 -3.16 3.01
CA VAL A 274 7.37 -3.27 1.70
C VAL A 274 7.72 -1.89 1.15
N ALA A 275 6.78 -0.95 1.20
CA ALA A 275 7.00 0.43 0.74
C ALA A 275 8.11 1.11 1.54
N PHE A 276 8.10 0.94 2.87
CA PHE A 276 9.15 1.46 3.75
C PHE A 276 10.52 0.83 3.43
N ALA A 277 10.58 -0.50 3.31
CA ALA A 277 11.81 -1.24 3.03
C ALA A 277 12.45 -0.81 1.69
N LYS A 278 11.65 -0.58 0.64
CA LYS A 278 12.14 -0.06 -0.65
C LYS A 278 12.77 1.32 -0.57
N GLY A 279 12.32 2.14 0.39
CA GLY A 279 12.84 3.49 0.62
C GLY A 279 14.10 3.56 1.47
N LEU A 280 14.57 2.43 2.03
CA LEU A 280 15.72 2.44 2.92
C LEU A 280 17.05 2.58 2.15
N PRO A 281 17.97 3.44 2.62
CA PRO A 281 19.31 3.52 2.05
C PRO A 281 20.10 2.25 2.38
N THR A 282 20.66 1.60 1.36
CA THR A 282 21.47 0.37 1.51
C THR A 282 22.97 0.60 1.38
N ALA A 283 23.41 1.84 1.14
CA ALA A 283 24.83 2.16 0.87
C ALA A 283 25.80 1.77 2.01
N LYS A 284 25.32 1.64 3.24
CA LYS A 284 26.10 1.21 4.43
C LYS A 284 25.77 -0.22 4.89
N ALA A 285 24.84 -0.89 4.21
CA ALA A 285 24.51 -2.28 4.49
C ALA A 285 25.62 -3.20 3.98
N THR A 286 25.79 -4.36 4.62
CA THR A 286 26.62 -5.42 4.03
C THR A 286 25.91 -6.01 2.81
N LYS A 287 26.65 -6.68 1.92
CA LYS A 287 26.06 -7.41 0.78
C LYS A 287 25.00 -8.42 1.22
N GLU A 288 25.21 -9.04 2.38
CA GLU A 288 24.27 -9.99 2.97
C GLU A 288 23.00 -9.30 3.48
N GLU A 289 23.12 -8.17 4.17
CA GLU A 289 21.98 -7.36 4.63
C GLU A 289 21.16 -6.83 3.46
N GLU A 290 21.82 -6.34 2.40
CA GLU A 290 21.15 -5.87 1.19
C GLU A 290 20.42 -7.02 0.47
N ALA A 291 21.04 -8.20 0.35
CA ALA A 291 20.40 -9.37 -0.25
C ALA A 291 19.18 -9.84 0.56
N ARG A 292 19.28 -9.85 1.90
CA ARG A 292 18.16 -10.16 2.79
C ARG A 292 17.02 -9.16 2.64
N LEU A 293 17.31 -7.86 2.56
CA LEU A 293 16.30 -6.82 2.34
C LEU A 293 15.59 -7.01 1.00
N LYS A 294 16.34 -7.24 -0.08
CA LYS A 294 15.76 -7.51 -1.40
C LYS A 294 14.89 -8.76 -1.41
N ALA A 295 15.33 -9.84 -0.76
CA ALA A 295 14.57 -11.08 -0.66
C ALA A 295 13.26 -10.89 0.14
N ALA A 296 13.33 -10.17 1.27
CA ALA A 296 12.16 -9.89 2.09
C ALA A 296 11.15 -8.98 1.37
N ILE A 297 11.63 -7.95 0.64
CA ILE A 297 10.79 -7.12 -0.24
C ILE A 297 10.08 -7.99 -1.28
N ALA A 298 10.83 -8.82 -2.00
CA ALA A 298 10.27 -9.72 -3.01
C ALA A 298 9.26 -10.71 -2.41
N GLY A 299 9.50 -11.21 -1.19
CA GLY A 299 8.55 -12.05 -0.45
C GLY A 299 7.25 -11.31 -0.10
N GLY A 300 7.36 -10.05 0.34
CA GLY A 300 6.23 -9.16 0.59
C GLY A 300 5.42 -8.84 -0.66
N GLU A 301 6.08 -8.47 -1.76
CA GLU A 301 5.45 -8.23 -3.05
C GLU A 301 4.78 -9.49 -3.59
N TYR A 302 5.44 -10.65 -3.47
CA TYR A 302 4.86 -11.94 -3.83
C TYR A 302 3.60 -12.23 -3.01
N LEU A 303 3.60 -11.93 -1.71
CA LEU A 303 2.43 -12.12 -0.85
C LEU A 303 1.25 -11.23 -1.25
N GLN A 304 1.51 -9.99 -1.67
CA GLN A 304 0.48 -9.05 -2.14
C GLN A 304 -0.23 -9.53 -3.41
N VAL A 305 0.47 -10.28 -4.25
CA VAL A 305 -0.10 -10.86 -5.49
C VAL A 305 -0.53 -12.32 -5.31
N LYS A 306 -0.40 -12.88 -4.10
CA LYS A 306 -0.70 -14.28 -3.79
C LYS A 306 -2.20 -14.48 -3.57
N LYS A 307 -2.71 -15.53 -4.22
CA LYS A 307 -4.12 -15.88 -4.39
C LYS A 307 -4.85 -16.35 -3.12
N VAL A 308 -4.16 -17.12 -2.28
CA VAL A 308 -4.60 -17.54 -0.95
C VAL A 308 -3.40 -17.31 -0.05
N VAL A 309 -3.59 -16.38 0.87
CA VAL A 309 -2.58 -16.01 1.85
C VAL A 309 -2.98 -16.66 3.17
N LYS A 310 -2.15 -17.58 3.67
CA LYS A 310 -2.33 -18.14 5.02
C LYS A 310 -1.75 -17.16 6.03
N ASP A 311 -2.36 -17.04 7.21
CA ASP A 311 -1.84 -16.14 8.26
C ASP A 311 -0.40 -16.50 8.67
N GLU A 312 -0.03 -17.78 8.62
CA GLU A 312 1.36 -18.25 8.81
C GLU A 312 2.33 -17.67 7.77
N ASP A 313 1.91 -17.58 6.50
CA ASP A 313 2.72 -16.98 5.44
C ASP A 313 2.87 -15.47 5.66
N ILE A 314 1.80 -14.80 6.13
CA ILE A 314 1.86 -13.37 6.49
C ILE A 314 2.83 -13.17 7.64
N GLY A 315 2.69 -13.93 8.72
CA GLY A 315 3.56 -13.83 9.89
C GLY A 315 5.02 -14.07 9.52
N LYS A 316 5.29 -15.07 8.69
CA LYS A 316 6.64 -15.36 8.19
C LYS A 316 7.23 -14.19 7.39
N VAL A 317 6.52 -13.72 6.37
CA VAL A 317 7.00 -12.62 5.51
C VAL A 317 7.12 -11.32 6.30
N PHE A 318 6.19 -11.07 7.23
CA PHE A 318 6.25 -9.93 8.13
C PHE A 318 7.51 -9.97 9.00
N ASN A 319 7.82 -11.11 9.60
CA ASN A 319 9.02 -11.30 10.41
C ASN A 319 10.30 -11.13 9.56
N GLU A 320 10.31 -11.69 8.34
CA GLU A 320 11.43 -11.53 7.41
C GLU A 320 11.66 -10.05 7.03
N LEU A 321 10.58 -9.31 6.74
CA LEU A 321 10.64 -7.88 6.51
C LEU A 321 11.16 -7.13 7.74
N GLN A 322 10.66 -7.42 8.94
CA GLN A 322 11.13 -6.77 10.17
C GLN A 322 12.61 -7.00 10.42
N GLU A 323 13.09 -8.25 10.33
CA GLU A 323 14.49 -8.56 10.59
C GLU A 323 15.41 -8.02 9.48
N ALA A 324 14.97 -8.04 8.22
CA ALA A 324 15.74 -7.44 7.13
C ALA A 324 15.82 -5.91 7.25
N ILE A 325 14.70 -5.25 7.57
CA ILE A 325 14.67 -3.83 7.87
C ILE A 325 15.60 -3.51 9.03
N LYS A 326 15.53 -4.26 10.14
CA LYS A 326 16.39 -4.07 11.32
C LYS A 326 17.88 -4.25 11.00
N GLY A 327 18.19 -5.18 10.10
CA GLY A 327 19.56 -5.39 9.60
C GLY A 327 20.13 -4.18 8.89
N VAL A 328 19.32 -3.46 8.11
CA VAL A 328 19.76 -2.26 7.37
C VAL A 328 19.59 -0.97 8.21
N ARG A 329 18.49 -0.88 8.95
CA ARG A 329 18.06 0.24 9.77
C ARG A 329 18.65 0.17 11.18
N LYS A 330 19.98 0.13 11.26
CA LYS A 330 20.71 -0.05 12.52
C LYS A 330 20.50 1.13 13.48
N PRO A 331 20.41 0.88 14.80
CA PRO A 331 20.38 1.95 15.79
C PRO A 331 21.76 2.58 15.93
N TYR A 332 21.91 3.88 15.70
CA TYR A 332 23.18 4.60 15.91
C TYR A 332 23.20 5.42 17.19
N MET A 333 22.02 5.82 17.69
CA MET A 333 21.88 6.50 18.96
C MET A 333 20.71 5.90 19.73
N VAL A 334 20.95 5.49 20.96
CA VAL A 334 19.93 4.95 21.87
C VAL A 334 19.98 5.68 23.21
N GLY A 335 18.84 5.67 23.90
CA GLY A 335 18.72 6.11 25.29
C GLY A 335 19.09 5.00 26.29
N SER A 336 19.11 5.37 27.57
CA SER A 336 19.31 4.46 28.71
C SER A 336 18.14 4.62 29.68
N GLU A 337 17.79 3.56 30.40
CA GLU A 337 16.74 3.59 31.45
C GLU A 337 15.39 4.16 30.99
N GLY A 338 15.05 3.96 29.71
CA GLY A 338 13.83 4.51 29.11
C GLY A 338 13.83 6.02 28.92
N LYS A 339 15.01 6.67 28.84
CA LYS A 339 15.16 8.09 28.51
C LYS A 339 16.15 8.30 27.38
N PHE A 340 15.80 9.16 26.42
CA PHE A 340 16.73 9.55 25.35
C PHE A 340 17.62 10.74 25.73
N ASN A 341 17.14 11.60 26.62
CA ASN A 341 17.71 12.88 27.03
C ASN A 341 17.94 13.83 25.83
N PRO A 342 16.89 14.19 25.06
CA PRO A 342 17.04 14.91 23.79
C PRO A 342 17.76 16.24 23.91
N ASP A 343 17.52 17.00 24.98
CA ASP A 343 18.10 18.32 25.19
C ASP A 343 19.45 18.33 25.92
N LYS A 344 19.92 17.16 26.39
CA LYS A 344 21.22 17.05 27.06
C LYS A 344 22.34 17.30 26.05
N ALA A 345 23.32 18.10 26.44
CA ALA A 345 24.55 18.25 25.68
C ALA A 345 25.36 16.94 25.66
N MET A 346 25.96 16.63 24.52
CA MET A 346 26.77 15.43 24.36
C MET A 346 28.20 15.67 24.81
N THR A 347 28.78 14.68 25.49
CA THR A 347 30.21 14.65 25.75
C THR A 347 30.99 14.25 24.50
N ARG A 348 32.28 14.56 24.48
CA ARG A 348 33.18 14.16 23.39
C ARG A 348 33.28 12.64 23.27
N ALA A 349 33.28 11.92 24.40
CA ALA A 349 33.21 10.46 24.43
C ALA A 349 31.92 9.91 23.80
N GLU A 350 30.76 10.47 24.15
CA GLU A 350 29.46 10.06 23.57
C GLU A 350 29.43 10.27 22.05
N VAL A 351 30.01 11.38 21.55
CA VAL A 351 30.14 11.61 20.09
C VAL A 351 31.04 10.57 19.42
N CYS A 352 32.21 10.28 20.01
CA CYS A 352 33.11 9.24 19.47
C CYS A 352 32.42 7.88 19.40
N GLN A 353 31.59 7.55 20.40
CA GLN A 353 30.83 6.30 20.40
C GLN A 353 29.87 6.19 19.21
N VAL A 354 29.11 7.25 18.95
CA VAL A 354 28.15 7.29 17.82
C VAL A 354 28.88 7.19 16.49
N LEU A 355 29.96 7.97 16.31
CA LEU A 355 30.74 7.96 15.06
C LEU A 355 31.48 6.64 14.87
N SER A 356 32.04 6.05 15.92
CA SER A 356 32.71 4.76 15.85
C SER A 356 31.73 3.70 15.37
N LYS A 357 30.50 3.70 15.89
CA LYS A 357 29.45 2.79 15.44
C LYS A 357 29.09 2.98 13.95
N ILE A 358 29.04 4.23 13.47
CA ILE A 358 28.79 4.54 12.05
C ILE A 358 29.93 4.01 11.16
N ILE A 359 31.17 4.17 11.59
CA ILE A 359 32.36 3.90 10.78
C ILE A 359 32.77 2.42 10.84
N MET A 360 32.66 1.81 12.01
CA MET A 360 33.19 0.48 12.30
C MET A 360 32.11 -0.58 12.50
N GLY A 361 30.85 -0.18 12.69
CA GLY A 361 29.79 -1.10 13.09
C GLY A 361 30.10 -1.72 14.46
N ASN A 362 30.15 -3.05 14.53
CA ASN A 362 30.43 -3.81 15.75
C ASN A 362 31.92 -4.22 15.87
N LYS A 363 32.79 -3.76 14.98
CA LYS A 363 34.22 -4.11 15.02
C LYS A 363 34.90 -3.42 16.20
N THR A 364 35.75 -4.15 16.91
CA THR A 364 36.59 -3.62 17.97
C THR A 364 37.94 -3.15 17.43
N VAL A 365 38.58 -2.23 18.14
CA VAL A 365 39.95 -1.80 17.90
C VAL A 365 40.83 -2.49 18.93
N SER A 366 41.96 -3.05 18.51
CA SER A 366 42.96 -3.67 19.39
C SER A 366 43.99 -2.69 19.95
N ASP A 367 44.10 -1.51 19.35
CA ASP A 367 45.04 -0.46 19.75
C ASP A 367 44.50 0.40 20.90
N PHE A 368 45.39 1.19 21.50
CA PHE A 368 45.07 2.15 22.54
C PHE A 368 45.14 3.59 22.03
N SER A 369 44.35 4.46 22.65
CA SER A 369 44.40 5.89 22.35
C SER A 369 45.72 6.50 22.82
N SER A 370 46.24 7.50 22.09
CA SER A 370 47.46 8.21 22.51
C SER A 370 47.21 9.29 23.59
N PHE A 371 45.94 9.59 23.88
CA PHE A 371 45.56 10.62 24.83
C PHE A 371 45.71 10.15 26.29
N LYS A 372 46.37 10.97 27.11
CA LYS A 372 46.76 10.62 28.49
C LYS A 372 45.59 10.42 29.45
N ASP A 373 44.44 11.03 29.17
CA ASP A 373 43.23 11.02 29.99
C ASP A 373 42.14 10.06 29.45
N VAL A 374 42.50 9.20 28.49
CA VAL A 374 41.66 8.10 28.04
C VAL A 374 42.08 6.84 28.80
N ASP A 375 41.34 6.58 29.88
CA ASP A 375 41.40 5.32 30.60
C ASP A 375 40.88 4.18 29.71
N GLN A 376 41.72 3.18 29.45
CA GLN A 376 41.45 2.10 28.49
C GLN A 376 40.38 1.11 28.97
N GLU A 377 40.04 1.12 30.27
CA GLU A 377 38.97 0.30 30.84
C GLU A 377 37.59 0.98 30.71
N LYS A 378 37.54 2.26 30.32
CA LYS A 378 36.27 2.98 30.15
C LYS A 378 35.57 2.58 28.87
N TRP A 379 34.24 2.60 28.93
CA TRP A 379 33.34 2.25 27.84
C TRP A 379 33.61 3.00 26.51
N TYR A 380 34.18 4.20 26.58
CA TYR A 380 34.49 5.02 25.41
C TYR A 380 35.88 4.80 24.81
N ALA A 381 36.79 4.08 25.47
CA ALA A 381 38.19 4.00 25.08
C ALA A 381 38.37 3.53 23.63
N GLY A 382 37.79 2.37 23.29
CA GLY A 382 37.86 1.81 21.94
C GLY A 382 37.23 2.73 20.88
N ALA A 383 36.18 3.47 21.23
CA ALA A 383 35.56 4.44 20.32
C ALA A 383 36.44 5.67 20.10
N VAL A 384 37.11 6.18 21.15
CA VAL A 384 38.07 7.27 20.99
C VAL A 384 39.24 6.82 20.13
N THR A 385 39.83 5.65 20.38
CA THR A 385 40.91 5.08 19.56
C THR A 385 40.48 4.91 18.09
N ALA A 386 39.27 4.43 17.85
CA ALA A 386 38.73 4.25 16.49
C ALA A 386 38.68 5.57 15.69
N ILE A 387 38.26 6.65 16.32
CA ILE A 387 38.11 7.97 15.69
C ILE A 387 39.47 8.67 15.58
N GLU A 388 40.34 8.51 16.58
CA GLU A 388 41.72 9.02 16.58
C GLU A 388 42.58 8.38 15.49
N SER A 389 42.59 7.06 15.36
CA SER A 389 43.37 6.32 14.35
C SER A 389 43.02 6.71 12.90
N ARG A 390 41.80 7.25 12.71
CA ARG A 390 41.32 7.78 11.42
C ARG A 390 41.59 9.27 11.23
N LYS A 391 42.30 9.90 12.17
CA LYS A 391 42.66 11.32 12.18
C LYS A 391 41.44 12.26 12.14
N LEU A 392 40.32 11.82 12.71
CA LEU A 392 39.10 12.65 12.79
C LEU A 392 39.08 13.54 14.04
N ILE A 393 39.89 13.21 15.05
CA ILE A 393 40.14 13.98 16.27
C ILE A 393 41.63 14.07 16.53
N SER A 394 42.08 15.12 17.23
CA SER A 394 43.50 15.37 17.52
C SER A 394 43.80 15.74 18.98
N GLY A 395 42.78 15.77 19.85
CA GLY A 395 42.93 16.17 21.25
C GLY A 395 43.33 17.64 21.44
N TYR A 396 43.84 17.96 22.62
CA TYR A 396 44.37 19.26 23.00
C TYR A 396 45.90 19.23 22.99
N SER A 397 46.53 20.41 22.97
CA SER A 397 48.00 20.56 22.93
C SER A 397 48.73 19.99 24.15
N ASP A 398 48.00 19.78 25.26
CA ASP A 398 48.52 19.14 26.49
C ASP A 398 48.56 17.60 26.40
N GLY A 399 48.11 17.02 25.28
CA GLY A 399 48.03 15.57 25.06
C GLY A 399 46.77 14.93 25.66
N THR A 400 45.76 15.73 26.04
CA THR A 400 44.47 15.23 26.56
C THR A 400 43.38 15.23 25.50
N PHE A 401 42.34 14.42 25.68
CA PHE A 401 41.12 14.39 24.88
C PHE A 401 39.93 15.05 25.56
N ARG A 402 39.88 14.99 26.89
CA ARG A 402 38.79 15.44 27.78
C ARG A 402 37.47 14.76 27.45
N PRO A 403 37.36 13.43 27.65
CA PRO A 403 36.22 12.62 27.19
C PRO A 403 34.87 13.11 27.73
N GLU A 404 34.83 13.54 29.00
CA GLU A 404 33.60 13.98 29.67
C GLU A 404 33.22 15.45 29.38
N LYS A 405 34.08 16.19 28.67
CA LYS A 405 33.77 17.58 28.30
C LYS A 405 32.70 17.60 27.21
N GLU A 406 31.69 18.45 27.40
CA GLU A 406 30.66 18.68 26.38
C GLU A 406 31.24 19.31 25.11
N ILE A 407 30.91 18.72 23.97
CA ILE A 407 31.42 19.13 22.66
C ILE A 407 30.67 20.36 22.12
N LYS A 408 31.41 21.27 21.48
CA LYS A 408 30.83 22.41 20.77
C LYS A 408 30.31 22.00 19.39
N ARG A 409 29.34 22.76 18.87
CA ARG A 409 28.80 22.55 17.51
C ARG A 409 29.85 22.70 16.42
N SER A 410 30.77 23.67 16.55
CA SER A 410 31.91 23.86 15.62
C SER A 410 32.92 22.71 15.65
N GLU A 411 33.22 22.17 16.84
CA GLU A 411 34.06 20.97 17.00
C GLU A 411 33.44 19.77 16.30
N PHE A 412 32.14 19.55 16.50
CA PHE A 412 31.44 18.47 15.82
C PHE A 412 31.40 18.67 14.29
N ALA A 413 31.16 19.89 13.82
CA ALA A 413 31.19 20.21 12.38
C ALA A 413 32.54 19.85 11.75
N MET A 414 33.66 20.15 12.42
CA MET A 414 34.98 19.78 11.91
C MET A 414 35.17 18.26 11.81
N ILE A 415 34.71 17.51 12.81
CA ILE A 415 34.80 16.05 12.80
C ILE A 415 34.01 15.47 11.62
N ILE A 416 32.77 15.93 11.40
CA ILE A 416 31.94 15.46 10.30
C ILE A 416 32.52 15.88 8.93
N TYR A 417 33.02 17.09 8.82
CA TYR A 417 33.68 17.57 7.60
C TYR A 417 34.89 16.70 7.22
N ASN A 418 35.76 16.41 8.19
CA ASN A 418 36.91 15.54 7.99
C ASN A 418 36.51 14.09 7.66
N TYR A 419 35.41 13.61 8.23
CA TYR A 419 34.87 12.29 7.96
C TYR A 419 34.36 12.16 6.52
N LEU A 420 33.57 13.12 6.07
CA LEU A 420 32.90 13.05 4.77
C LEU A 420 33.80 13.44 3.61
N LYS A 421 34.83 14.27 3.84
CA LYS A 421 35.75 14.78 2.81
C LYS A 421 35.01 15.32 1.58
N LEU A 422 33.93 16.06 1.82
CA LEU A 422 33.11 16.64 0.74
C LEU A 422 33.91 17.70 -0.02
N ASP A 423 33.65 17.78 -1.31
CA ASP A 423 34.17 18.86 -2.14
C ASP A 423 33.66 20.21 -1.64
N GLU A 424 34.50 21.22 -1.79
CA GLU A 424 34.20 22.56 -1.31
C GLU A 424 32.97 23.12 -2.03
N SER A 425 31.96 23.51 -1.26
CA SER A 425 30.82 24.21 -1.83
C SER A 425 31.23 25.62 -2.21
N SER A 426 30.86 26.05 -3.42
CA SER A 426 30.96 27.43 -3.86
C SER A 426 29.92 28.35 -3.21
N GLU A 427 28.92 27.80 -2.51
CA GLU A 427 27.87 28.54 -1.83
C GLU A 427 28.24 28.78 -0.36
N SER A 428 28.61 30.03 -0.03
CA SER A 428 28.81 30.42 1.37
C SER A 428 27.48 30.80 2.01
N VAL A 429 27.05 30.01 2.99
CA VAL A 429 25.93 30.38 3.86
C VAL A 429 26.43 31.38 4.91
N LYS A 430 25.80 32.56 4.96
CA LYS A 430 26.21 33.63 5.87
C LYS A 430 25.46 33.54 7.20
N PHE A 431 26.16 33.12 8.25
CA PHE A 431 25.71 33.24 9.64
C PHE A 431 26.41 34.44 10.30
N SER A 432 25.66 35.28 11.02
CA SER A 432 26.20 36.49 11.65
C SER A 432 27.12 36.20 12.83
N ASP A 433 27.02 35.01 13.44
CA ASP A 433 27.81 34.54 14.56
C ASP A 433 28.99 33.64 14.15
N VAL A 434 29.27 33.51 12.86
CA VAL A 434 30.44 32.78 12.34
C VAL A 434 31.29 33.74 11.52
N SER A 435 32.36 34.27 12.12
CA SER A 435 33.28 35.18 11.43
C SER A 435 33.97 34.50 10.24
N ASN A 436 34.36 35.27 9.23
CA ASN A 436 35.07 34.74 8.05
C ASN A 436 36.40 34.05 8.41
N ASN A 437 37.03 34.45 9.51
CA ASN A 437 38.28 33.87 10.01
C ASN A 437 38.05 32.79 11.08
N HIS A 438 36.79 32.40 11.34
CA HIS A 438 36.49 31.34 12.30
C HIS A 438 37.10 30.02 11.78
N TRP A 439 37.89 29.33 12.62
CA TRP A 439 38.62 28.13 12.25
C TRP A 439 37.74 27.01 11.67
N ALA A 440 36.47 26.95 12.09
CA ALA A 440 35.47 26.00 11.58
C ALA A 440 34.61 26.53 10.42
N LYS A 441 34.80 27.76 9.93
CA LYS A 441 33.93 28.41 8.91
C LYS A 441 33.74 27.52 7.70
N LYS A 442 34.84 26.98 7.15
CA LYS A 442 34.81 26.10 5.98
C LYS A 442 33.99 24.84 6.20
N ALA A 443 34.18 24.18 7.34
CA ALA A 443 33.43 22.99 7.71
C ALA A 443 31.93 23.30 7.86
N ILE A 444 31.60 24.41 8.52
CA ILE A 444 30.23 24.87 8.72
C ILE A 444 29.55 25.15 7.36
N ASP A 445 30.16 25.96 6.51
CA ASP A 445 29.63 26.31 5.19
C ASP A 445 29.36 25.06 4.35
N THR A 446 30.34 24.16 4.27
CA THR A 446 30.23 22.93 3.46
C THR A 446 29.10 22.03 3.97
N LEU A 447 29.02 21.81 5.29
CA LEU A 447 28.00 20.93 5.86
C LEU A 447 26.60 21.53 5.78
N VAL A 448 26.46 22.86 5.86
CA VAL A 448 25.16 23.52 5.72
C VAL A 448 24.71 23.56 4.27
N ALA A 449 25.61 23.83 3.32
CA ALA A 449 25.30 23.75 1.88
C ALA A 449 24.82 22.35 1.47
N ASN A 450 25.42 21.31 2.05
CA ASN A 450 25.02 19.91 1.84
C ASN A 450 23.84 19.47 2.73
N LYS A 451 23.21 20.37 3.48
CA LYS A 451 22.05 20.10 4.36
C LYS A 451 22.31 19.04 5.45
N ILE A 452 23.57 18.81 5.80
CA ILE A 452 23.98 17.87 6.85
C ILE A 452 23.79 18.50 8.22
N MET A 453 24.26 19.73 8.38
CA MET A 453 24.01 20.56 9.56
C MET A 453 23.11 21.74 9.20
N VAL A 454 22.40 22.28 10.18
CA VAL A 454 21.60 23.49 10.04
C VAL A 454 21.92 24.45 11.18
N GLY A 455 21.68 25.74 10.93
CA GLY A 455 21.75 26.77 11.97
C GLY A 455 20.70 26.54 13.06
N THR A 456 20.89 27.21 14.21
CA THR A 456 19.83 27.26 15.24
C THR A 456 18.66 28.12 14.78
N ASP A 457 18.92 29.05 13.88
CA ASP A 457 17.93 29.77 13.09
C ASP A 457 18.53 30.15 11.72
N SER A 458 17.84 31.01 10.95
CA SER A 458 18.27 31.43 9.61
C SER A 458 19.49 32.36 9.59
N LYS A 459 19.87 32.96 10.74
CA LYS A 459 20.97 33.92 10.88
C LYS A 459 22.09 33.41 11.78
N HIS A 460 21.84 32.46 12.66
CA HIS A 460 22.80 31.98 13.66
C HIS A 460 23.09 30.49 13.51
N PHE A 461 24.37 30.14 13.54
CA PHE A 461 24.82 28.75 13.61
C PHE A 461 25.05 28.27 15.05
N ASN A 462 25.39 29.18 15.94
CA ASN A 462 25.85 28.99 17.31
C ASN A 462 27.08 28.05 17.41
N PRO A 463 28.26 28.46 16.90
CA PRO A 463 29.44 27.60 16.81
C PRO A 463 30.02 27.18 18.18
N ASP A 464 29.89 28.02 19.20
CA ASP A 464 30.37 27.75 20.55
C ASP A 464 29.34 27.06 21.45
N GLY A 465 28.08 27.02 21.01
CA GLY A 465 27.00 26.29 21.67
C GLY A 465 27.30 24.79 21.77
N LYS A 466 26.80 24.18 22.83
CA LYS A 466 26.93 22.74 23.06
C LYS A 466 26.05 21.95 22.10
N LEU A 467 26.57 20.85 21.57
CA LEU A 467 25.80 19.96 20.71
C LEU A 467 24.82 19.15 21.57
N LYS A 468 23.51 19.33 21.35
CA LYS A 468 22.49 18.53 22.02
C LYS A 468 22.31 17.16 21.35
N ARG A 469 21.90 16.14 22.11
CA ARG A 469 21.61 14.79 21.59
C ARG A 469 20.58 14.77 20.47
N CYS A 470 19.53 15.58 20.56
CA CYS A 470 18.53 15.70 19.50
C CYS A 470 19.10 16.28 18.21
N GLN A 471 20.03 17.24 18.29
CA GLN A 471 20.70 17.81 17.12
C GLN A 471 21.63 16.79 16.48
N ALA A 472 22.38 16.04 17.28
CA ALA A 472 23.21 14.94 16.78
C ALA A 472 22.37 13.86 16.07
N ALA A 473 21.18 13.52 16.59
CA ALA A 473 20.27 12.57 15.94
C ALA A 473 19.89 13.00 14.50
N VAL A 474 19.56 14.29 14.30
CA VAL A 474 19.27 14.84 12.97
C VAL A 474 20.50 14.75 12.06
N ILE A 475 21.66 15.17 12.55
CA ILE A 475 22.88 15.21 11.75
C ILE A 475 23.30 13.79 11.36
N VAL A 476 23.19 12.81 12.26
CA VAL A 476 23.47 11.40 11.98
C VAL A 476 22.53 10.86 10.90
N ASN A 477 21.22 11.14 10.98
CA ASN A 477 20.30 10.73 9.92
C ASN A 477 20.67 11.36 8.57
N ASN A 478 21.04 12.64 8.54
CA ASN A 478 21.45 13.32 7.31
C ASN A 478 22.74 12.73 6.71
N ILE A 479 23.75 12.45 7.55
CA ILE A 479 25.02 11.83 7.12
C ILE A 479 24.79 10.45 6.50
N LEU A 480 23.79 9.72 7.01
CA LEU A 480 23.46 8.37 6.57
C LEU A 480 22.40 8.36 5.45
N ASP A 481 21.98 9.53 4.95
CA ASP A 481 20.88 9.71 4.00
C ASP A 481 19.58 9.00 4.44
N ARG A 482 19.31 8.99 5.74
CA ARG A 482 18.12 8.35 6.31
C ARG A 482 16.95 9.30 6.24
N LYS A 483 16.04 9.01 5.31
CA LYS A 483 14.79 9.74 5.15
C LYS A 483 13.78 9.29 6.21
N VAL A 484 13.39 10.21 7.08
CA VAL A 484 12.41 9.96 8.14
C VAL A 484 11.01 9.78 7.53
N ASN A 485 10.49 8.56 7.56
CA ASN A 485 9.11 8.26 7.18
C ASN A 485 8.18 8.43 8.41
N LYS A 486 7.66 9.64 8.60
CA LYS A 486 6.82 9.97 9.77
C LYS A 486 5.57 9.10 9.88
N GLU A 487 4.93 8.78 8.75
CA GLU A 487 3.70 8.00 8.72
C GLU A 487 3.95 6.55 9.18
N PHE A 488 5.03 5.95 8.67
CA PHE A 488 5.45 4.61 9.09
C PHE A 488 5.78 4.59 10.58
N LEU A 489 6.60 5.54 11.06
CA LEU A 489 7.00 5.60 12.48
C LEU A 489 5.82 5.85 13.41
N LYS A 490 4.88 6.72 13.00
CA LYS A 490 3.67 6.99 13.78
C LYS A 490 2.80 5.75 13.92
N THR A 491 2.74 4.92 12.88
CA THR A 491 1.87 3.74 12.83
C THR A 491 2.50 2.52 13.50
N TYR A 492 3.81 2.31 13.29
CA TYR A 492 4.47 1.04 13.62
C TYR A 492 5.57 1.12 14.67
N SER A 493 6.07 2.32 14.99
CA SER A 493 7.10 2.48 16.02
C SER A 493 6.47 2.82 17.36
N LYS A 494 6.95 2.16 18.41
CA LYS A 494 6.60 2.50 19.80
C LYS A 494 7.73 3.32 20.39
N ASN A 495 7.43 4.53 20.86
CA ASN A 495 8.41 5.33 21.61
C ASN A 495 8.71 4.69 22.98
N PRO A 496 9.96 4.25 23.25
CA PRO A 496 10.34 3.70 24.54
C PRO A 496 10.84 4.77 25.52
N TYR A 497 10.94 6.04 25.09
CA TYR A 497 11.56 7.12 25.83
C TYR A 497 10.51 7.98 26.55
N LYS A 498 10.50 7.90 27.88
CA LYS A 498 9.55 8.60 28.76
C LYS A 498 9.70 10.12 28.74
N ASP A 499 10.88 10.60 28.38
CA ASP A 499 11.25 12.02 28.31
C ASP A 499 11.12 12.61 26.90
N LEU A 500 10.60 11.84 25.95
CA LEU A 500 10.44 12.26 24.56
C LEU A 500 8.96 12.41 24.22
N SER A 501 8.46 13.65 24.22
CA SER A 501 7.11 13.97 23.74
C SER A 501 7.03 13.91 22.22
N ASP A 502 5.89 13.45 21.68
CA ASP A 502 5.53 13.49 20.25
C ASP A 502 5.52 14.91 19.64
N LYS A 503 5.37 15.94 20.48
CA LYS A 503 5.49 17.36 20.10
C LYS A 503 6.92 17.85 20.02
N HIS A 504 7.90 17.09 20.51
CA HIS A 504 9.30 17.49 20.42
C HIS A 504 9.71 17.56 18.94
N TRP A 505 10.33 18.67 18.52
CA TRP A 505 10.65 18.93 17.10
C TRP A 505 11.48 17.82 16.44
N ALA A 506 12.35 17.15 17.23
CA ALA A 506 13.19 16.04 16.79
C ALA A 506 12.58 14.64 17.04
N TYR A 507 11.30 14.53 17.42
CA TYR A 507 10.66 13.26 17.83
C TYR A 507 10.94 12.12 16.85
N TYR A 508 10.55 12.28 15.59
CA TYR A 508 10.72 11.24 14.56
C TYR A 508 12.18 11.03 14.16
N GLN A 509 13.02 12.06 14.29
CA GLN A 509 14.47 11.95 14.04
C GLN A 509 15.13 11.04 15.07
N ILE A 510 14.71 11.17 16.33
CA ILE A 510 15.17 10.35 17.44
C ILE A 510 14.72 8.89 17.26
N LEU A 511 13.44 8.66 16.94
CA LEU A 511 12.96 7.30 16.66
C LEU A 511 13.73 6.65 15.50
N GLU A 512 14.02 7.41 14.45
CA GLU A 512 14.75 6.91 13.29
C GLU A 512 16.19 6.52 13.63
N VAL A 513 16.94 7.39 14.31
CA VAL A 513 18.35 7.10 14.65
C VAL A 513 18.46 5.97 15.69
N SER A 514 17.40 5.74 16.48
CA SER A 514 17.29 4.64 17.43
C SER A 514 16.85 3.32 16.80
N GLY A 515 16.56 3.29 15.49
CA GLY A 515 16.19 2.06 14.77
C GLY A 515 14.86 1.45 15.23
N LEU A 516 13.95 2.28 15.75
CA LEU A 516 12.69 1.87 16.40
C LEU A 516 11.50 1.78 15.46
#